data_AF-A0A1Y5DW40-F1
#
_entry.id   AF-A0A1Y5DW40-F1
#
_cell.length_a   1.000
_cell.length_b   1.000
_cell.length_c   1.000
_cell.angle_alpha   90.00
_cell.angle_beta   90.00
_cell.angle_gamma   90.00
#
_symmetry.space_group_name_H-M   'P 1'
#
loop_
_entity.id
_entity.type
_entity.pdbx_description
1 polymer ?
#
loop_
_entity_poly.entity_id
_entity_poly.type
_entity_poly.pdbx_seq_one_letter_code
_entity_poly.pdbx_strand_id
1 'polypeptide(L)'
;MFDSNIKTMNNYVVLFNLIFVIFIFVLIQNIKSDSTQVYGYENDRYKMMQIADKLRQSSDDLTHFARTYVVTSDKLFKQQYFDTLSIRNGEKNRPMNYNTIYWDLEASKRTTNHPDGTKTSLKKLISLLPFKKSELLQLTLAENNSNDLVNLEVEAFNAMEGLYKNDQGEYLLKRDSNQELAIKLMHSRAYYLAKHKIMEPIDDFMLAVDKRTLLGIQSLE
;
A
#
# COMPACT_ATOMS: atom_id res chain seq x y z
N MET A 1 -54.18 -52.42 -21.03
CA MET A 1 -54.23 -50.96 -21.23
C MET A 1 -53.63 -50.18 -20.06
N PHE A 2 -53.96 -50.50 -18.80
CA PHE A 2 -53.41 -49.81 -17.61
C PHE A 2 -51.88 -49.86 -17.47
N ASP A 3 -51.24 -50.98 -17.79
CA ASP A 3 -49.80 -51.20 -17.58
C ASP A 3 -48.90 -50.38 -18.54
N SER A 4 -49.42 -50.06 -19.73
CA SER A 4 -48.73 -49.19 -20.69
C SER A 4 -48.70 -47.74 -20.22
N ASN A 5 -49.78 -47.25 -19.60
CA ASN A 5 -49.85 -45.88 -19.10
C ASN A 5 -48.92 -45.67 -17.89
N ILE A 6 -48.75 -46.67 -17.03
CA ILE A 6 -47.82 -46.64 -15.89
C ILE A 6 -46.37 -46.54 -16.38
N LYS A 7 -45.97 -47.33 -17.39
CA LYS A 7 -44.61 -47.27 -17.96
C LYS A 7 -44.33 -45.91 -18.61
N THR A 8 -45.28 -45.38 -19.38
CA THR A 8 -45.13 -44.06 -20.01
C THR A 8 -45.03 -42.96 -18.94
N MET A 9 -45.85 -43.00 -17.89
CA MET A 9 -45.79 -42.07 -16.76
C MET A 9 -44.44 -42.15 -16.02
N ASN A 10 -43.94 -43.36 -15.76
CA ASN A 10 -42.64 -43.57 -15.11
C ASN A 10 -41.48 -43.00 -15.97
N ASN A 11 -41.54 -43.17 -17.30
CA ASN A 11 -40.55 -42.59 -18.21
C ASN A 11 -40.55 -41.05 -18.15
N TYR A 12 -41.72 -40.41 -18.07
CA TYR A 12 -41.80 -38.96 -17.89
C TYR A 12 -41.22 -38.50 -16.55
N VAL A 13 -41.49 -39.24 -15.46
CA VAL A 13 -40.93 -38.94 -14.14
C VAL A 13 -39.40 -39.06 -14.15
N VAL A 14 -38.85 -40.12 -14.75
CA VAL A 14 -37.40 -40.31 -14.87
C VAL A 14 -36.77 -39.18 -15.70
N LEU A 15 -37.38 -38.82 -16.84
CA LEU A 15 -36.90 -37.73 -17.68
C LEU A 15 -36.94 -36.38 -16.94
N PHE A 16 -38.03 -36.08 -16.23
CA PHE A 16 -38.14 -34.88 -15.40
C PHE A 16 -37.05 -34.83 -14.32
N ASN A 17 -36.83 -35.93 -13.61
CA ASN A 17 -35.76 -36.00 -12.59
C ASN A 17 -34.37 -35.79 -13.22
N LEU A 18 -34.11 -36.35 -14.40
CA LEU A 18 -32.83 -36.16 -15.10
C LEU A 18 -32.63 -34.69 -15.49
N ILE A 19 -33.66 -34.04 -16.05
CA ILE A 19 -33.63 -32.61 -16.37
C ILE A 19 -33.44 -31.76 -15.11
N PHE A 20 -34.10 -32.12 -14.01
CA PHE A 20 -33.98 -31.42 -12.73
C PHE A 20 -32.57 -31.51 -12.15
N VAL A 21 -31.93 -32.69 -12.22
CA VAL A 21 -30.54 -32.88 -11.80
C VAL A 21 -29.57 -32.07 -12.67
N ILE A 22 -29.78 -32.05 -13.99
CA ILE A 22 -28.97 -31.22 -14.91
C ILE A 22 -29.16 -29.74 -14.58
N PHE A 23 -30.38 -29.29 -14.31
CA PHE A 23 -30.67 -27.92 -13.93
C PHE A 23 -29.97 -27.52 -12.62
N ILE A 24 -30.05 -28.35 -11.58
CA ILE A 24 -29.32 -28.15 -10.32
C ILE A 24 -27.81 -28.10 -10.57
N PHE A 25 -27.28 -29.00 -11.40
CA PHE A 25 -25.86 -29.02 -11.74
C PHE A 25 -25.43 -27.71 -12.41
N VAL A 26 -26.20 -27.18 -13.36
CA VAL A 26 -25.94 -25.89 -14.01
C VAL A 26 -25.97 -24.75 -12.99
N LEU A 27 -26.96 -24.71 -12.10
CA LEU A 27 -27.03 -23.69 -11.03
C LEU A 27 -25.80 -23.74 -10.11
N ILE A 28 -25.35 -24.94 -9.72
CA ILE A 28 -24.15 -25.10 -8.89
C ILE A 28 -22.90 -24.56 -9.61
N GLN A 29 -22.76 -24.84 -10.92
CA GLN A 29 -21.61 -24.34 -11.69
C GLN A 29 -21.63 -22.81 -11.80
N ASN A 30 -22.80 -22.20 -12.02
CA ASN A 30 -22.94 -20.74 -12.06
C ASN A 30 -22.56 -20.12 -10.71
N ILE A 31 -23.13 -20.60 -9.60
CA ILE A 31 -22.81 -20.10 -8.25
C ILE A 31 -21.31 -20.21 -7.96
N LYS A 32 -20.66 -21.31 -8.36
CA LYS A 32 -19.22 -21.51 -8.17
C LYS A 32 -18.38 -20.53 -8.99
N SER A 33 -18.79 -20.26 -10.23
CA SER A 33 -18.16 -19.27 -11.11
C SER A 33 -18.22 -17.88 -10.48
N ASP A 34 -19.41 -17.43 -10.07
CA ASP A 34 -19.61 -16.10 -9.51
C ASP A 34 -18.86 -15.94 -8.18
N SER A 35 -18.91 -16.96 -7.33
CA SER A 35 -18.15 -16.98 -6.06
C SER A 35 -16.64 -16.85 -6.29
N THR A 36 -16.11 -17.48 -7.34
CA THR A 36 -14.69 -17.40 -7.70
C THR A 36 -14.32 -15.98 -8.17
N GLN A 37 -15.20 -15.35 -8.95
CA GLN A 37 -14.98 -13.98 -9.45
C GLN A 37 -15.07 -12.94 -8.32
N VAL A 38 -16.06 -13.05 -7.43
CA VAL A 38 -16.17 -12.20 -6.23
C VAL A 38 -14.91 -12.31 -5.37
N TYR A 39 -14.44 -13.53 -5.12
CA TYR A 39 -13.18 -13.74 -4.40
C TYR A 39 -11.99 -13.09 -5.10
N GLY A 40 -11.93 -13.15 -6.43
CA GLY A 40 -10.91 -12.48 -7.23
C GLY A 40 -10.90 -10.96 -7.01
N TYR A 41 -12.06 -10.31 -7.13
CA TYR A 41 -12.22 -8.87 -6.93
C TYR A 41 -11.80 -8.42 -5.53
N GLU A 42 -12.21 -9.14 -4.48
CA GLU A 42 -11.85 -8.81 -3.10
C GLU A 42 -10.37 -9.08 -2.80
N ASN A 43 -9.80 -10.17 -3.32
CA ASN A 43 -8.38 -10.46 -3.16
C ASN A 43 -7.51 -9.38 -3.81
N ASP A 44 -7.86 -8.95 -5.02
CA ASP A 44 -7.12 -7.90 -5.72
C ASP A 44 -7.25 -6.56 -5.01
N ARG A 45 -8.47 -6.19 -4.60
CA ARG A 45 -8.73 -5.04 -3.73
C ARG A 45 -7.84 -5.07 -2.48
N TYR A 46 -7.84 -6.17 -1.74
CA TYR A 46 -7.06 -6.32 -0.53
C TYR A 46 -5.56 -6.12 -0.76
N LYS A 47 -5.00 -6.73 -1.81
CA LYS A 47 -3.57 -6.57 -2.17
C LYS A 47 -3.24 -5.12 -2.55
N MET A 48 -4.09 -4.50 -3.35
CA MET A 48 -3.93 -3.12 -3.79
C MET A 48 -4.02 -2.13 -2.62
N MET A 49 -4.97 -2.32 -1.72
CA MET A 49 -5.12 -1.53 -0.50
C MET A 49 -3.91 -1.65 0.42
N GLN A 50 -3.39 -2.88 0.62
CA GLN A 50 -2.17 -3.07 1.40
C GLN A 50 -0.95 -2.37 0.81
N ILE A 51 -0.84 -2.30 -0.52
CA ILE A 51 0.28 -1.60 -1.16
C ILE A 51 0.17 -0.08 -1.02
N ALA A 52 -1.03 0.48 -1.15
CA ALA A 52 -1.25 1.89 -0.89
C ALA A 52 -1.01 2.24 0.58
N ASP A 53 -1.43 1.37 1.50
CA ASP A 53 -1.17 1.54 2.93
C ASP A 53 0.32 1.50 3.26
N LYS A 54 1.12 0.63 2.61
CA LYS A 54 2.59 0.66 2.74
C LYS A 54 3.20 1.99 2.31
N LEU A 55 2.68 2.61 1.25
CA LEU A 55 3.15 3.92 0.80
C LEU A 55 2.81 5.00 1.85
N ARG A 56 1.55 5.02 2.30
CA ARG A 56 1.04 5.92 3.34
C ARG A 56 1.87 5.79 4.63
N GLN A 57 1.99 4.58 5.17
CA GLN A 57 2.74 4.27 6.37
C GLN A 57 4.20 4.72 6.25
N SER A 58 4.88 4.40 5.15
CA SER A 58 6.27 4.84 4.97
C SER A 58 6.40 6.36 4.94
N SER A 59 5.44 7.09 4.38
CA SER A 59 5.44 8.56 4.42
C SER A 59 5.22 9.11 5.83
N ASP A 60 4.34 8.47 6.61
CA ASP A 60 4.07 8.87 7.99
C ASP A 60 5.25 8.56 8.92
N ASP A 61 5.88 7.40 8.77
CA ASP A 61 7.11 7.01 9.46
C ASP A 61 8.23 8.02 9.21
N LEU A 62 8.47 8.39 7.95
CA LEU A 62 9.47 9.40 7.58
C LEU A 62 9.21 10.73 8.28
N THR A 63 7.96 11.21 8.24
CA THR A 63 7.57 12.44 8.94
C THR A 63 7.78 12.35 10.45
N HIS A 64 7.37 11.23 11.05
CA HIS A 64 7.51 11.00 12.48
C HIS A 64 8.98 11.02 12.89
N PHE A 65 9.84 10.27 12.19
CA PHE A 65 11.26 10.19 12.50
C PHE A 65 11.98 11.51 12.25
N ALA A 66 11.68 12.20 11.15
CA ALA A 66 12.30 13.48 10.85
C ALA A 66 11.97 14.54 11.91
N ARG A 67 10.68 14.69 12.26
CA ARG A 67 10.24 15.62 13.31
C ARG A 67 10.80 15.27 14.67
N THR A 68 10.82 13.99 15.02
CA THR A 68 11.34 13.57 16.32
C THR A 68 12.85 13.85 16.40
N TYR A 69 13.62 13.52 15.37
CA TYR A 69 15.06 13.78 15.33
C TYR A 69 15.39 15.27 15.47
N VAL A 70 14.74 16.16 14.74
CA VAL A 70 15.07 17.60 14.82
C VAL A 70 14.72 18.21 16.18
N VAL A 71 13.82 17.60 16.94
CA VAL A 71 13.47 18.04 18.30
C VAL A 71 14.39 17.43 19.35
N THR A 72 14.67 16.13 19.27
CA THR A 72 15.39 15.41 20.33
C THR A 72 16.89 15.29 20.09
N SER A 73 17.36 15.49 18.86
CA SER A 73 18.71 15.16 18.39
C SER A 73 19.10 13.67 18.54
N ASP A 74 18.13 12.78 18.81
CA ASP A 74 18.39 11.36 18.94
C ASP A 74 18.63 10.72 17.56
N LYS A 75 19.87 10.29 17.34
CA LYS A 75 20.35 9.73 16.07
C LYS A 75 19.62 8.45 15.68
N LEU A 76 18.97 7.75 16.61
CA LEU A 76 18.16 6.58 16.30
C LEU A 76 17.05 6.92 15.30
N PHE A 77 16.35 8.05 15.48
CA PHE A 77 15.29 8.47 14.56
C PHE A 77 15.85 8.86 13.19
N LYS A 78 17.00 9.54 13.13
CA LYS A 78 17.69 9.79 11.85
C LYS A 78 18.05 8.48 11.14
N GLN A 79 18.53 7.48 11.87
CA GLN A 79 18.82 6.17 11.31
C GLN A 79 17.54 5.48 10.80
N GLN A 80 16.47 5.44 11.60
CA GLN A 80 15.18 4.83 11.19
C GLN A 80 14.57 5.51 9.97
N TYR A 81 14.73 6.83 9.85
CA TYR A 81 14.35 7.59 8.66
C TYR A 81 15.05 7.06 7.40
N PHE A 82 16.39 7.00 7.42
CA PHE A 82 17.14 6.52 6.24
C PHE A 82 16.92 5.04 5.99
N ASP A 83 16.74 4.24 7.03
CA ASP A 83 16.42 2.82 6.91
C ASP A 83 15.06 2.63 6.23
N THR A 84 14.07 3.44 6.58
CA THR A 84 12.74 3.45 5.94
C THR A 84 12.85 3.82 4.46
N LEU A 85 13.62 4.85 4.10
CA LEU A 85 13.89 5.19 2.69
C LEU A 85 14.56 4.05 1.94
N SER A 86 15.63 3.48 2.50
CA SER A 86 16.36 2.39 1.85
C SER A 86 15.51 1.11 1.72
N ILE A 87 14.64 0.79 2.67
CA ILE A 87 13.68 -0.32 2.55
C ILE A 87 12.65 -0.02 1.44
N ARG A 88 12.13 1.21 1.39
CA ARG A 88 11.19 1.65 0.35
C ARG A 88 11.80 1.56 -1.04
N ASN A 89 13.04 2.00 -1.20
CA ASN A 89 13.79 2.00 -2.46
C ASN A 89 14.34 0.62 -2.85
N GLY A 90 14.30 -0.37 -1.95
CA GLY A 90 14.85 -1.70 -2.18
C GLY A 90 16.38 -1.77 -2.08
N GLU A 91 17.00 -0.80 -1.43
CA GLU A 91 18.44 -0.76 -1.12
C GLU A 91 18.76 -1.63 0.11
N LYS A 92 17.84 -1.65 1.09
CA LYS A 92 17.85 -2.55 2.25
C LYS A 92 16.84 -3.69 2.09
N ASN A 93 17.08 -4.77 2.84
CA ASN A 93 16.14 -5.89 2.91
C ASN A 93 14.80 -5.38 3.45
N ARG A 94 13.70 -5.73 2.78
CA ARG A 94 12.37 -5.46 3.33
C ARG A 94 12.07 -6.51 4.40
N PRO A 95 11.76 -6.12 5.65
CA PRO A 95 11.41 -7.09 6.68
C PRO A 95 10.18 -7.92 6.27
N MET A 96 10.15 -9.17 6.70
CA MET A 96 8.93 -9.97 6.61
C MET A 96 7.84 -9.35 7.50
N ASN A 97 6.58 -9.47 7.08
CA ASN A 97 5.42 -8.93 7.80
C ASN A 97 5.51 -7.40 8.07
N TYR A 98 6.23 -6.66 7.23
CA TYR A 98 6.45 -5.21 7.41
C TYR A 98 5.17 -4.36 7.31
N ASN A 99 4.07 -4.91 6.79
CA ASN A 99 2.72 -4.27 6.81
C ASN A 99 2.04 -4.32 8.18
N THR A 100 2.66 -4.89 9.20
CA THR A 100 2.13 -4.89 10.55
C THR A 100 2.84 -3.80 11.37
N ILE A 101 2.96 -3.97 12.69
CA ILE A 101 3.67 -3.03 13.57
C ILE A 101 5.16 -3.34 13.48
N TYR A 102 5.99 -2.36 13.09
CA TYR A 102 7.43 -2.55 12.98
C TYR A 102 8.22 -1.56 13.83
N TRP A 103 8.26 -0.28 13.46
CA TRP A 103 9.18 0.67 14.08
C TRP A 103 8.91 0.95 15.56
N ASP A 104 7.65 0.82 16.00
CA ASP A 104 7.24 0.97 17.40
C ASP A 104 7.57 -0.25 18.27
N LEU A 105 8.05 -1.35 17.69
CA LEU A 105 8.47 -2.53 18.44
C LEU A 105 9.93 -2.41 18.88
N GLU A 106 10.26 -3.01 20.02
CA GLU A 106 11.66 -3.20 20.43
C GLU A 106 12.47 -3.96 19.36
N ALA A 107 13.77 -3.67 19.27
CA ALA A 107 14.65 -4.28 18.28
C ALA A 107 14.67 -5.82 18.35
N SER A 108 14.64 -6.39 19.56
CA SER A 108 14.55 -7.83 19.78
C SER A 108 13.29 -8.42 19.14
N LYS A 109 12.14 -7.78 19.34
CA LYS A 109 10.85 -8.19 18.80
C LYS A 109 10.79 -8.04 17.29
N ARG A 110 11.42 -6.99 16.73
CA ARG A 110 11.58 -6.83 15.28
C ARG A 110 12.35 -7.99 14.69
N THR A 111 13.50 -8.35 15.26
CA THR A 111 14.32 -9.47 14.76
C THR A 111 13.58 -10.81 14.80
N THR A 112 12.78 -11.07 15.84
CA THR A 112 12.04 -12.34 15.96
C THR A 112 10.81 -12.41 15.05
N ASN A 113 9.97 -11.37 15.04
CA ASN A 113 8.69 -11.39 14.34
C ASN A 113 8.77 -10.93 12.87
N HIS A 114 9.80 -10.13 12.55
CA HIS A 114 10.00 -9.46 11.26
C HIS A 114 11.42 -9.70 10.76
N PRO A 115 11.83 -10.97 10.56
CA PRO A 115 13.16 -11.28 10.06
C PRO A 115 13.40 -10.63 8.70
N ASP A 116 14.67 -10.42 8.36
CA ASP A 116 15.09 -9.86 7.08
C ASP A 116 14.52 -10.67 5.90
N GLY A 117 13.79 -9.99 5.03
CA GLY A 117 13.34 -10.53 3.75
C GLY A 117 14.29 -10.18 2.61
N THR A 118 13.75 -10.06 1.40
CA THR A 118 14.55 -9.74 0.20
C THR A 118 14.54 -8.25 -0.10
N LYS A 119 15.56 -7.78 -0.83
CA LYS A 119 15.60 -6.42 -1.39
C LYS A 119 14.55 -6.26 -2.48
N THR A 120 13.44 -5.63 -2.14
CA THR A 120 12.35 -5.33 -3.08
C THR A 120 11.77 -3.95 -2.80
N SER A 121 11.87 -3.06 -3.80
CA SER A 121 11.31 -1.72 -3.71
C SER A 121 9.79 -1.72 -3.69
N LEU A 122 9.20 -0.71 -3.06
CA LEU A 122 7.75 -0.53 -3.06
C LEU A 122 7.22 -0.35 -4.49
N LYS A 123 7.94 0.41 -5.32
CA LYS A 123 7.65 0.56 -6.76
C LYS A 123 7.58 -0.78 -7.49
N LYS A 124 8.49 -1.72 -7.19
CA LYS A 124 8.43 -3.07 -7.76
C LYS A 124 7.19 -3.83 -7.28
N LEU A 125 6.83 -3.74 -6.00
CA LEU A 125 5.60 -4.37 -5.49
C LEU A 125 4.34 -3.81 -6.16
N ILE A 126 4.30 -2.49 -6.38
CA ILE A 126 3.23 -1.83 -7.12
C ILE A 126 3.12 -2.40 -8.54
N SER A 127 4.24 -2.58 -9.25
CA SER A 127 4.21 -3.06 -10.64
C SER A 127 3.68 -4.50 -10.83
N LEU A 128 3.55 -5.28 -9.75
CA LEU A 128 3.12 -6.69 -9.79
C LEU A 128 1.60 -6.88 -9.66
N LEU A 129 0.84 -5.81 -9.39
CA LEU A 129 -0.59 -5.88 -9.15
C LEU A 129 -1.41 -5.39 -10.36
N PRO A 130 -2.67 -5.86 -10.52
CA PRO A 130 -3.52 -5.56 -11.67
C PRO A 130 -4.18 -4.16 -11.58
N PHE A 131 -3.34 -3.12 -11.59
CA PHE A 131 -3.77 -1.72 -11.56
C PHE A 131 -4.34 -1.25 -12.90
N LYS A 132 -5.39 -0.44 -12.84
CA LYS A 132 -5.72 0.45 -13.96
C LYS A 132 -4.65 1.54 -14.08
N LYS A 133 -4.44 2.05 -15.30
CA LYS A 133 -3.47 3.12 -15.55
C LYS A 133 -3.70 4.36 -14.67
N SER A 134 -4.96 4.75 -14.45
CA SER A 134 -5.32 5.88 -13.60
C SER A 134 -4.98 5.64 -12.12
N GLU A 135 -5.20 4.43 -11.62
CA GLU A 135 -4.87 4.04 -10.24
C GLU A 135 -3.35 4.04 -10.02
N LEU A 136 -2.60 3.47 -10.96
CA LEU A 136 -1.14 3.48 -10.91
C LEU A 136 -0.56 4.90 -10.95
N LEU A 137 -1.18 5.79 -11.73
CA LEU A 137 -0.77 7.19 -11.81
C LEU A 137 -0.88 7.89 -10.45
N GLN A 138 -1.95 7.63 -9.70
CA GLN A 138 -2.13 8.21 -8.37
C GLN A 138 -1.05 7.75 -7.38
N LEU A 139 -0.76 6.44 -7.32
CA LEU A 139 0.32 5.94 -6.46
C LEU A 139 1.71 6.48 -6.86
N THR A 140 1.94 6.64 -8.17
CA THR A 140 3.18 7.23 -8.69
C THR A 140 3.30 8.71 -8.31
N LEU A 141 2.21 9.46 -8.40
CA LEU A 141 2.16 10.86 -7.98
C LEU A 141 2.45 11.00 -6.48
N ALA A 142 1.83 10.16 -5.65
CA ALA A 142 2.09 10.10 -4.22
C ALA A 142 3.57 9.80 -3.89
N GLU A 143 4.16 8.80 -4.57
CA GLU A 143 5.58 8.44 -4.40
C GLU A 143 6.50 9.61 -4.78
N ASN A 144 6.24 10.27 -5.90
CA ASN A 144 7.01 11.43 -6.35
C ASN A 144 6.90 12.60 -5.35
N ASN A 145 5.68 12.94 -4.90
CA ASN A 145 5.48 13.97 -3.90
C ASN A 145 6.20 13.64 -2.58
N SER A 146 6.29 12.36 -2.21
CA SER A 146 7.04 11.93 -1.03
C SER A 146 8.54 12.06 -1.23
N ASN A 147 9.07 11.76 -2.42
CA ASN A 147 10.48 11.96 -2.74
C ASN A 147 10.84 13.45 -2.78
N ASP A 148 9.92 14.32 -3.20
CA ASP A 148 10.13 15.77 -3.18
C ASP A 148 10.21 16.30 -1.74
N LEU A 149 9.37 15.80 -0.83
CA LEU A 149 9.40 16.17 0.60
C LEU A 149 10.73 15.81 1.29
N VAL A 150 11.38 14.70 0.87
CA VAL A 150 12.70 14.28 1.39
C VAL A 150 13.73 15.40 1.26
N ASN A 151 13.66 16.25 0.23
CA ASN A 151 14.61 17.36 0.08
C ASN A 151 14.53 18.36 1.23
N LEU A 152 13.31 18.66 1.71
CA LEU A 152 13.07 19.54 2.85
C LEU A 152 13.52 18.89 4.16
N GLU A 153 13.29 17.58 4.30
CA GLU A 153 13.71 16.77 5.45
C GLU A 153 15.24 16.68 5.56
N VAL A 154 15.93 16.45 4.45
CA VAL A 154 17.39 16.47 4.37
C VAL A 154 17.94 17.86 4.65
N GLU A 155 17.28 18.94 4.19
CA GLU A 155 17.69 20.30 4.53
C GLU A 155 17.64 20.57 6.04
N ALA A 156 16.57 20.10 6.71
CA ALA A 156 16.49 20.19 8.15
C ALA A 156 17.56 19.35 8.86
N PHE A 157 17.86 18.15 8.37
CA PHE A 157 18.93 17.32 8.93
C PHE A 157 20.31 17.95 8.75
N ASN A 158 20.56 18.59 7.61
CA ASN A 158 21.81 19.29 7.36
C ASN A 158 21.94 20.54 8.25
N ALA A 159 20.84 21.26 8.50
CA ALA A 159 20.84 22.35 9.48
C ALA A 159 21.19 21.87 10.90
N MET A 160 20.73 20.67 11.31
CA MET A 160 21.14 20.04 12.57
C MET A 160 22.65 19.76 12.63
N GLU A 161 23.29 19.53 11.48
CA GLU A 161 24.71 19.20 11.38
C GLU A 161 25.59 20.42 11.01
N GLY A 162 25.00 21.62 10.90
CA GLY A 162 25.72 22.83 10.52
C GLY A 162 26.14 22.85 9.04
N LEU A 163 25.49 22.05 8.20
CA LEU A 163 25.73 21.95 6.76
C LEU A 163 24.69 22.77 5.98
N TYR A 164 25.16 23.66 5.11
CA TYR A 164 24.30 24.57 4.34
C TYR A 164 24.69 24.60 2.86
N LYS A 165 23.70 24.92 2.02
CA LYS A 165 23.88 25.05 0.57
C LYS A 165 24.80 26.22 0.22
N ASN A 166 25.76 25.99 -0.68
CA ASN A 166 26.50 27.04 -1.38
C ASN A 166 25.64 27.67 -2.49
N ASP A 167 26.21 28.62 -3.24
CA ASP A 167 25.52 29.29 -4.35
C ASP A 167 25.13 28.32 -5.48
N GLN A 168 25.73 27.12 -5.51
CA GLN A 168 25.44 26.03 -6.45
C GLN A 168 24.41 25.02 -5.92
N GLY A 169 23.92 25.18 -4.69
CA GLY A 169 22.92 24.30 -4.07
C GLY A 169 23.49 23.06 -3.36
N GLU A 170 24.81 22.95 -3.25
CA GLU A 170 25.51 21.82 -2.60
C GLU A 170 25.77 22.11 -1.12
N TYR A 171 25.59 21.11 -0.25
CA TYR A 171 25.78 21.26 1.20
C TYR A 171 27.27 21.28 1.63
N LEU A 172 28.02 22.27 1.15
CA LEU A 172 29.46 22.42 1.40
C LEU A 172 29.80 23.53 2.40
N LEU A 173 28.87 24.43 2.70
CA LEU A 173 29.10 25.49 3.68
C LEU A 173 28.94 24.93 5.10
N LYS A 174 29.98 25.05 5.93
CA LYS A 174 29.93 24.71 7.35
C LYS A 174 29.71 25.97 8.19
N ARG A 175 28.70 25.94 9.06
CA ARG A 175 28.40 26.96 10.07
C ARG A 175 27.94 26.26 11.35
N ASP A 176 27.54 27.03 12.35
CA ASP A 176 26.92 26.45 13.54
C ASP A 176 25.63 25.70 13.20
N SER A 177 25.39 24.61 13.92
CA SER A 177 24.14 23.85 13.84
C SER A 177 22.96 24.75 14.22
N ASN A 178 21.87 24.68 13.48
CA ASN A 178 20.68 25.48 13.72
C ASN A 178 19.44 24.58 13.87
N GLN A 179 19.22 24.12 15.11
CA GLN A 179 18.08 23.29 15.46
C GLN A 179 16.74 24.03 15.30
N GLU A 180 16.70 25.33 15.62
CA GLU A 180 15.49 26.14 15.48
C GLU A 180 15.03 26.20 14.01
N LEU A 181 15.97 26.37 13.08
CA LEU A 181 15.69 26.30 11.64
C LEU A 181 15.16 24.93 11.23
N ALA A 182 15.79 23.84 11.69
CA ALA A 182 15.36 22.49 11.39
C ALA A 182 13.91 22.23 11.85
N ILE A 183 13.58 22.60 13.09
CA ILE A 183 12.21 22.54 13.63
C ILE A 183 11.26 23.41 12.80
N LYS A 184 11.65 24.65 12.48
CA LYS A 184 10.83 25.56 11.67
C LYS A 184 10.52 24.98 10.29
N LEU A 185 11.48 24.33 9.64
CA LEU A 185 11.28 23.67 8.35
C LEU A 185 10.27 22.51 8.46
N MET A 186 10.43 21.62 9.45
CA MET A 186 9.57 20.43 9.65
C MET A 186 8.14 20.75 10.10
N HIS A 187 7.94 21.93 10.69
CA HIS A 187 6.63 22.44 11.13
C HIS A 187 6.12 23.61 10.28
N SER A 188 6.74 23.85 9.12
CA SER A 188 6.33 24.92 8.21
C SER A 188 5.02 24.60 7.49
N ARG A 189 4.30 25.65 7.05
CA ARG A 189 3.15 25.50 6.16
C ARG A 189 3.50 24.75 4.88
N ALA A 190 4.70 24.96 4.34
CA ALA A 190 5.18 24.25 3.15
C ALA A 190 5.27 22.74 3.39
N TYR A 191 5.77 22.32 4.56
CA TYR A 191 5.83 20.91 4.95
C TYR A 191 4.43 20.29 5.03
N TYR A 192 3.48 20.96 5.70
CA TYR A 192 2.10 20.48 5.79
C TYR A 192 1.43 20.35 4.41
N LEU A 193 1.62 21.33 3.53
CA LEU A 193 1.11 21.26 2.15
C LEU A 193 1.76 20.12 1.36
N ALA A 194 3.06 19.88 1.53
CA ALA A 194 3.74 18.74 0.91
C ALA A 194 3.13 17.40 1.40
N LYS A 195 2.81 17.28 2.69
CA LYS A 195 2.11 16.09 3.21
C LYS A 195 0.72 15.91 2.61
N HIS A 196 -0.06 16.98 2.44
CA HIS A 196 -1.36 16.87 1.76
C HIS A 196 -1.21 16.35 0.32
N LYS A 197 -0.24 16.86 -0.44
CA LYS A 197 0.06 16.39 -1.80
C LYS A 197 0.44 14.91 -1.87
N ILE A 198 0.98 14.34 -0.80
CA ILE A 198 1.28 12.90 -0.73
C ILE A 198 0.01 12.10 -0.44
N MET A 199 -0.82 12.57 0.50
CA MET A 199 -1.95 11.79 1.01
C MET A 199 -3.18 11.83 0.10
N GLU A 200 -3.45 12.96 -0.53
CA GLU A 200 -4.60 13.13 -1.44
C GLU A 200 -4.64 12.10 -2.58
N PRO A 201 -3.57 11.89 -3.38
CA PRO A 201 -3.59 10.85 -4.41
C PRO A 201 -3.68 9.42 -3.85
N ILE A 202 -3.22 9.16 -2.62
CA ILE A 202 -3.38 7.85 -1.98
C ILE A 202 -4.86 7.62 -1.64
N ASP A 203 -5.54 8.63 -1.10
CA ASP A 203 -6.97 8.59 -0.79
C ASP A 203 -7.81 8.37 -2.05
N ASP A 204 -7.57 9.18 -3.09
CA ASP A 204 -8.20 9.05 -4.41
C ASP A 204 -8.04 7.65 -5.00
N PHE A 205 -6.83 7.09 -4.87
CA PHE A 205 -6.56 5.72 -5.31
C PHE A 205 -7.40 4.70 -4.53
N MET A 206 -7.44 4.80 -3.19
CA MET A 206 -8.17 3.86 -2.34
C MET A 206 -9.67 3.90 -2.69
N LEU A 207 -10.25 5.08 -2.80
CA LEU A 207 -11.64 5.28 -3.21
C LEU A 207 -11.92 4.73 -4.61
N ALA A 208 -10.99 4.91 -5.55
CA ALA A 208 -11.13 4.40 -6.91
C ALA A 208 -11.11 2.86 -6.97
N VAL A 209 -10.23 2.22 -6.20
CA VAL A 209 -10.15 0.76 -6.10
C VAL A 209 -11.41 0.20 -5.44
N ASP A 210 -11.88 0.79 -4.34
CA ASP A 210 -13.12 0.39 -3.68
C ASP A 210 -14.30 0.45 -4.65
N LYS A 211 -14.45 1.59 -5.36
CA LYS A 211 -15.51 1.76 -6.35
C LYS A 211 -15.39 0.76 -7.50
N ARG A 212 -14.18 0.51 -8.00
CA ARG A 212 -13.94 -0.47 -9.07
C ARG A 212 -14.36 -1.87 -8.64
N THR A 213 -14.00 -2.28 -7.43
CA THR A 213 -14.34 -3.60 -6.89
C THR A 213 -15.84 -3.75 -6.71
N LEU A 214 -16.53 -2.74 -6.16
CA LEU A 214 -17.98 -2.77 -6.00
C LEU A 214 -18.69 -2.93 -7.34
N LEU A 215 -18.32 -2.13 -8.35
CA LEU A 215 -18.90 -2.24 -9.70
C LEU A 215 -18.59 -3.59 -10.35
N GLY A 216 -17.40 -4.15 -10.11
CA GLY A 216 -17.02 -5.47 -10.60
C GLY A 216 -17.89 -6.57 -10.01
N ILE A 217 -18.15 -6.54 -8.71
CA ILE A 217 -19.03 -7.50 -8.02
C ILE A 217 -20.47 -7.35 -8.49
N GLN A 218 -21.00 -6.12 -8.57
CA GLN A 218 -22.37 -5.86 -9.04
C GLN A 218 -22.61 -6.31 -10.49
N SER A 219 -21.57 -6.37 -11.33
CA SER A 219 -21.71 -6.86 -12.70
C SER A 219 -21.88 -8.38 -12.81
N LEU A 220 -21.72 -9.11 -11.70
CA LEU A 220 -21.95 -10.55 -11.60
C LEU A 220 -23.38 -10.90 -11.15
N GLU A 221 -24.13 -9.91 -10.67
CA GLU A 221 -25.56 -10.03 -10.29
C GLU A 221 -26.48 -9.91 -11.51
#